data_AF-A0A2G4IS98-F1
#
_entry.id   AF-A0A2G4IS98-F1
#
_cell.length_a   1.000
_cell.length_b   1.000
_cell.length_c   1.000
_cell.angle_alpha   90.00
_cell.angle_beta   90.00
_cell.angle_gamma   90.00
#
_symmetry.space_group_name_H-M   'P 1'
#
loop_
_entity.id
_entity.type
_entity.pdbx_description
1 polymer ?
#
loop_
_entity_poly.entity_id
_entity_poly.type
_entity_poly.pdbx_seq_one_letter_code
_entity_poly.pdbx_strand_id
1 'polypeptide(L)'
;MVAIDDFSDSLDKETNLPRGSWTNFDLCKEALSYTDVQCSRREMSVYDVSPKELGTFDTLLFFGTLYHLRYPPLVLDYLSSVCKRWIFVESAVLDDHSLYRGGVGKGYLEGNQLLMGFYPDNQYGDNPTNWWAPTLKCLIHMVRAAGFKDVSG
;
A
#
# COMPACT_ATOMS: atom_id res chain seq x y z
N MET A 1 14.88 -0.25 -8.19
CA MET A 1 13.44 -0.24 -7.84
C MET A 1 13.31 -0.73 -6.42
N VAL A 2 12.29 -0.29 -5.69
CA VAL A 2 11.93 -0.84 -4.37
C VAL A 2 10.44 -1.18 -4.35
N ALA A 3 10.09 -2.26 -3.67
CA ALA A 3 8.71 -2.65 -3.42
C ALA A 3 8.49 -2.70 -1.91
N ILE A 4 7.40 -2.09 -1.45
CA ILE A 4 6.97 -2.07 -0.06
C ILE A 4 5.58 -2.72 -0.06
N ASP A 5 5.46 -3.75 0.76
CA ASP A 5 4.27 -4.58 0.87
C ASP A 5 4.02 -4.88 2.35
N ASP A 6 2.75 -5.07 2.71
CA ASP A 6 2.34 -5.44 4.04
C ASP A 6 2.34 -6.97 4.18
N PHE A 7 3.01 -7.46 5.21
CA PHE A 7 3.07 -8.89 5.52
C PHE A 7 2.05 -9.31 6.59
N SER A 8 1.12 -8.42 6.96
CA SER A 8 0.13 -8.69 8.01
C SER A 8 -1.13 -9.38 7.49
N ASP A 9 -1.47 -9.23 6.19
CA ASP A 9 -2.63 -9.87 5.57
C ASP A 9 -2.38 -11.35 5.26
N SER A 10 -2.97 -12.22 6.09
CA SER A 10 -3.12 -13.64 5.83
C SER A 10 -4.40 -13.88 5.02
N LEU A 11 -4.37 -13.65 3.71
CA LEU A 11 -5.52 -13.92 2.84
C LEU A 11 -5.83 -15.42 2.68
N ASP A 12 -4.98 -16.31 3.18
CA ASP A 12 -5.24 -17.74 3.21
C ASP A 12 -5.12 -18.29 4.63
N LYS A 13 -6.26 -18.51 5.29
CA LYS A 13 -6.34 -19.48 6.40
C LYS A 13 -6.18 -20.93 5.90
N GLU A 14 -6.25 -21.16 4.59
CA GLU A 14 -6.18 -22.50 3.97
C GLU A 14 -4.76 -22.91 3.56
N THR A 15 -3.86 -21.97 3.29
CA THR A 15 -2.46 -22.30 3.00
C THR A 15 -1.70 -22.32 4.32
N ASN A 16 -1.14 -23.48 4.68
CA ASN A 16 -0.21 -23.62 5.82
C ASN A 16 1.13 -22.88 5.59
N LEU A 17 1.12 -21.78 4.82
CA LEU A 17 2.29 -20.95 4.60
C LEU A 17 2.62 -20.22 5.91
N PRO A 18 3.88 -20.24 6.37
CA PRO A 18 4.27 -19.50 7.56
C PRO A 18 3.93 -18.01 7.39
N ARG A 19 3.43 -17.36 8.45
CA ARG A 19 3.23 -15.91 8.48
C ARG A 19 4.50 -15.19 8.03
N GLY A 20 4.36 -14.17 7.18
CA GLY A 20 5.52 -13.40 6.68
C GLY A 20 6.44 -14.22 5.77
N SER A 21 5.93 -15.26 5.09
CA SER A 21 6.77 -16.00 4.16
C SER A 21 7.07 -15.12 2.94
N TRP A 22 8.36 -14.90 2.71
CA TRP A 22 8.88 -14.29 1.49
C TRP A 22 8.70 -15.18 0.25
N THR A 23 7.79 -16.16 0.28
CA THR A 23 7.66 -17.20 -0.73
C THR A 23 7.36 -16.61 -2.10
N ASN A 24 6.41 -15.69 -2.21
CA ASN A 24 6.08 -15.05 -3.49
C ASN A 24 7.25 -14.20 -4.00
N PHE A 25 7.91 -13.46 -3.11
CA PHE A 25 9.11 -12.71 -3.46
C PHE A 25 10.24 -13.62 -3.95
N ASP A 26 10.53 -14.70 -3.23
CA ASP A 26 11.60 -15.65 -3.52
C ASP A 26 11.33 -16.38 -4.84
N LEU A 27 10.07 -16.79 -5.09
CA LEU A 27 9.63 -17.37 -6.36
C LEU A 27 9.83 -16.41 -7.54
N CYS A 28 9.41 -15.15 -7.41
CA CYS A 28 9.62 -14.15 -8.47
C CYS A 28 11.11 -13.87 -8.71
N LYS A 29 11.89 -13.77 -7.64
CA LYS A 29 13.33 -13.53 -7.71
C LYS A 29 14.07 -14.67 -8.41
N GLU A 30 13.72 -15.92 -8.08
CA GLU A 30 14.26 -17.12 -8.71
C GLU A 30 13.88 -17.18 -10.20
N ALA A 31 12.59 -16.98 -10.53
CA ALA A 31 12.10 -16.99 -11.89
C ALA A 31 12.77 -15.93 -12.79
N LEU A 32 13.15 -14.79 -12.21
CA LEU A 32 13.88 -13.70 -12.89
C LEU A 32 15.40 -13.85 -12.83
N SER A 33 15.93 -14.91 -12.22
CA SER A 33 17.36 -15.16 -12.04
C SER A 33 18.12 -14.01 -11.35
N TYR A 34 17.46 -13.33 -10.42
CA TYR A 34 18.07 -12.25 -9.64
C TYR A 34 18.84 -12.79 -8.43
N THR A 35 20.04 -12.28 -8.24
CA THR A 35 20.86 -12.56 -7.05
C THR A 35 20.41 -11.74 -5.83
N ASP A 36 20.86 -12.11 -4.63
CA ASP A 36 20.65 -11.30 -3.41
C ASP A 36 21.20 -9.87 -3.52
N VAL A 37 22.24 -9.68 -4.32
CA VAL A 37 22.84 -8.36 -4.55
C VAL A 37 21.93 -7.50 -5.44
N GLN A 38 21.23 -8.11 -6.40
CA GLN A 38 20.32 -7.42 -7.31
C GLN A 38 18.93 -7.19 -6.70
N CYS A 39 18.48 -8.12 -5.86
CA CYS A 39 17.15 -8.12 -5.25
C CYS A 39 17.24 -8.63 -3.81
N SER A 40 17.50 -7.72 -2.87
CA SER A 40 17.58 -8.01 -1.45
C SER A 40 16.24 -7.79 -0.74
N ARG A 41 16.05 -8.47 0.39
CA ARG A 41 14.90 -8.30 1.29
C ARG A 41 15.33 -7.49 2.49
N ARG A 42 14.40 -6.70 3.02
CA ARG A 42 14.58 -6.00 4.30
C ARG A 42 13.26 -5.97 5.04
N GLU A 43 13.27 -6.50 6.25
CA GLU A 43 12.19 -6.28 7.21
C GLU A 43 12.43 -4.95 7.91
N MET A 44 11.49 -4.03 7.78
CA MET A 44 11.53 -2.73 8.45
C MET A 44 10.13 -2.14 8.56
N SER A 45 9.93 -1.26 9.55
CA SER A 45 8.72 -0.44 9.59
C SER A 45 8.72 0.55 8.44
N VAL A 46 7.57 0.74 7.80
CA VAL A 46 7.43 1.79 6.78
C VAL A 46 7.65 3.20 7.35
N TYR A 47 7.48 3.36 8.67
CA TYR A 47 7.76 4.62 9.37
C TYR A 47 9.25 4.91 9.54
N ASP A 48 10.13 3.93 9.29
CA ASP A 48 11.59 4.09 9.33
C ASP A 48 12.18 4.34 7.92
N VAL A 49 11.33 4.40 6.89
CA VAL A 49 11.77 4.64 5.51
C VAL A 49 12.39 6.03 5.39
N SER A 50 13.64 6.06 4.95
CA SER A 50 14.36 7.29 4.68
C SER A 50 15.47 7.03 3.66
N PRO A 51 16.02 8.07 3.01
CA PRO A 51 17.16 7.93 2.10
C PRO A 51 18.40 7.36 2.79
N LYS A 52 18.56 7.63 4.09
CA LYS A 52 19.68 7.11 4.89
C LYS A 52 19.55 5.61 5.11
N GLU A 53 18.34 5.15 5.46
CA GLU A 53 18.11 3.74 5.78
C GLU A 53 17.98 2.89 4.52
N LEU A 54 17.22 3.34 3.52
CA LEU A 54 16.83 2.52 2.38
C LEU A 54 17.51 2.94 1.07
N GLY A 55 18.12 4.13 1.03
CA GLY A 55 18.59 4.72 -0.22
C GLY A 55 17.47 5.37 -1.02
N THR A 56 17.69 5.53 -2.33
CA THR A 56 16.73 6.17 -3.23
C THR A 56 16.61 5.37 -4.52
N PHE A 57 15.40 5.34 -5.09
CA PHE A 57 15.06 4.48 -6.22
C PHE A 57 14.30 5.27 -7.28
N ASP A 58 14.54 4.97 -8.55
CA ASP A 58 13.78 5.57 -9.65
C ASP A 58 12.30 5.16 -9.63
N THR A 59 12.03 3.91 -9.24
CA THR A 59 10.68 3.34 -9.18
C THR A 59 10.40 2.76 -7.80
N LEU A 60 9.23 3.07 -7.25
CA LEU A 60 8.69 2.59 -5.99
C LEU A 60 7.33 1.92 -6.22
N LEU A 61 7.15 0.70 -5.72
CA LEU A 61 5.87 -0.01 -5.67
C LEU A 61 5.36 -0.01 -4.23
N PHE A 62 4.13 0.43 -4.01
CA PHE A 62 3.50 0.53 -2.69
C PHE A 62 2.10 -0.06 -2.75
N PHE A 63 2.01 -1.37 -2.56
CA PHE A 63 0.79 -2.15 -2.75
C PHE A 63 0.36 -2.78 -1.42
N GLY A 64 -0.94 -3.02 -1.25
CA GLY A 64 -1.47 -3.73 -0.08
C GLY A 64 -1.26 -3.04 1.27
N THR A 65 -0.59 -1.89 1.36
CA THR A 65 -0.06 -1.40 2.65
C THR A 65 -0.84 -0.21 3.19
N LEU A 66 -1.32 0.70 2.33
CA LEU A 66 -1.81 2.02 2.76
C LEU A 66 -2.99 1.94 3.74
N TYR A 67 -3.89 0.98 3.55
CA TYR A 67 -5.09 0.83 4.37
C TYR A 67 -4.80 0.30 5.78
N HIS A 68 -3.62 -0.28 6.00
CA HIS A 68 -3.13 -0.70 7.32
C HIS A 68 -2.45 0.42 8.13
N LEU A 69 -2.21 1.58 7.52
CA LEU A 69 -1.42 2.62 8.16
C LEU A 69 -2.24 3.44 9.14
N ARG A 70 -1.68 3.67 10.34
CA ARG A 70 -2.24 4.66 11.26
C ARG A 70 -2.13 6.09 10.73
N TYR A 71 -1.05 6.42 10.01
CA TYR A 71 -0.80 7.76 9.46
C TYR A 71 -0.46 7.71 7.95
N PRO A 72 -1.44 7.45 7.06
CA PRO A 72 -1.16 7.28 5.63
C PRO A 72 -0.46 8.48 4.95
N PRO A 73 -0.87 9.75 5.15
CA PRO A 73 -0.17 10.88 4.54
C PRO A 73 1.29 10.99 4.96
N LEU A 74 1.61 10.72 6.23
CA LEU A 74 2.99 10.76 6.74
C LEU A 74 3.87 9.74 6.02
N VAL A 75 3.36 8.54 5.79
CA VAL A 75 4.10 7.51 5.07
C VAL A 75 4.31 7.92 3.61
N LEU A 76 3.30 8.49 2.94
CA LEU A 76 3.47 8.99 1.57
C LEU A 76 4.59 10.05 1.48
N ASP A 77 4.72 10.93 2.49
CA ASP A 77 5.84 11.89 2.58
C ASP A 77 7.20 11.19 2.73
N TYR A 78 7.28 10.09 3.50
CA TYR A 78 8.50 9.30 3.61
C TYR A 78 8.83 8.59 2.30
N LEU A 79 7.83 8.04 1.60
CA LEU A 79 8.00 7.39 0.31
C LEU A 79 8.49 8.37 -0.76
N SER A 80 8.02 9.62 -0.75
CA SER A 80 8.48 10.64 -1.69
C SER A 80 9.95 10.98 -1.49
N SER A 81 10.47 10.89 -0.26
CA SER A 81 11.89 11.12 0.00
C SER A 81 12.81 10.06 -0.62
N VAL A 82 12.32 8.84 -0.82
CA VAL A 82 13.08 7.71 -1.38
C VAL A 82 12.77 7.41 -2.85
N CYS A 83 11.77 8.07 -3.46
CA CYS A 83 11.35 7.87 -4.84
C CYS A 83 11.79 9.04 -5.74
N LYS A 84 12.50 8.75 -6.83
CA LYS A 84 13.00 9.79 -7.76
C LYS A 84 12.09 10.06 -8.95
N ARG A 85 11.32 9.06 -9.43
CA ARG A 85 10.55 9.20 -10.67
C ARG A 85 9.12 8.67 -10.56
N TRP A 86 8.96 7.37 -10.33
CA TRP A 86 7.66 6.70 -10.45
C TRP A 86 7.27 6.03 -9.14
N ILE A 87 6.07 6.34 -8.67
CA ILE A 87 5.40 5.60 -7.62
C ILE A 87 4.16 4.92 -8.19
N PHE A 88 3.97 3.65 -7.87
CA PHE A 88 2.74 2.92 -8.13
C PHE A 88 2.11 2.60 -6.78
N VAL A 89 0.86 3.01 -6.58
CA VAL A 89 0.13 2.82 -5.33
C VAL A 89 -1.12 1.99 -5.58
N GLU A 90 -1.30 0.96 -4.76
CA GLU A 90 -2.50 0.12 -4.73
C GLU A 90 -2.99 0.07 -3.29
N SER A 91 -4.32 0.16 -3.12
CA SER A 91 -4.97 0.18 -1.83
C SER A 91 -6.46 -0.13 -1.98
N ALA A 92 -7.09 -0.58 -0.89
CA ALA A 92 -8.54 -0.58 -0.76
C ALA A 92 -9.11 0.83 -1.03
N VAL A 93 -10.04 0.92 -2.00
CA VAL A 93 -10.74 2.17 -2.33
C VAL A 93 -12.24 2.07 -2.08
N LEU A 94 -12.88 3.23 -1.86
CA LEU A 94 -14.30 3.31 -1.54
C LEU A 94 -15.22 3.46 -2.76
N ASP A 95 -14.66 3.46 -3.98
CA ASP A 95 -15.37 3.81 -5.21
C ASP A 95 -16.49 2.81 -5.50
N ASP A 96 -16.24 1.50 -5.40
CA ASP A 96 -17.23 0.44 -5.61
C ASP A 96 -17.76 -0.16 -4.30
N HIS A 97 -17.01 -0.05 -3.20
CA HIS A 97 -17.33 -0.69 -1.93
C HIS A 97 -17.30 0.29 -0.74
N SER A 98 -18.42 0.44 -0.04
CA SER A 98 -18.46 1.19 1.22
C SER A 98 -19.40 0.54 2.23
N LEU A 99 -18.84 0.04 3.34
CA LEU A 99 -19.60 -0.64 4.40
C LEU A 99 -20.66 0.25 5.03
N TYR A 100 -20.32 1.52 5.26
CA TYR A 100 -21.25 2.51 5.80
C TYR A 100 -22.35 2.91 4.81
N ARG A 101 -22.31 2.42 3.56
CA ARG A 101 -23.32 2.65 2.53
C ARG A 101 -24.01 1.37 2.05
N GLY A 102 -23.79 0.23 2.72
CA GLY A 102 -24.41 -1.04 2.36
C GLY A 102 -23.55 -1.97 1.50
N GLY A 103 -22.23 -1.74 1.47
CA GLY A 103 -21.25 -2.69 0.93
C GLY A 103 -21.00 -2.53 -0.58
N VAL A 104 -20.88 -3.68 -1.25
CA VAL A 104 -20.46 -3.78 -2.66
C VAL A 104 -21.49 -3.13 -3.59
N GLY A 105 -21.01 -2.38 -4.58
CA GLY A 105 -21.85 -1.62 -5.52
C GLY A 105 -22.52 -0.39 -4.91
N LYS A 106 -22.23 -0.07 -3.65
CA LYS A 106 -22.78 1.10 -2.92
C LYS A 106 -21.71 2.10 -2.50
N GLY A 107 -20.53 2.02 -3.11
CA GLY A 107 -19.45 2.97 -2.94
C GLY A 107 -19.73 4.37 -3.51
N TYR A 108 -18.66 5.10 -3.77
CA TYR A 108 -18.67 6.46 -4.31
C TYR A 108 -18.37 6.51 -5.81
N LEU A 109 -19.03 5.63 -6.57
CA LEU A 109 -18.82 5.37 -8.01
C LEU A 109 -18.85 6.61 -8.91
N GLU A 110 -19.55 7.67 -8.50
CA GLU A 110 -19.59 8.93 -9.26
C GLU A 110 -18.23 9.67 -9.26
N GLY A 111 -17.22 9.16 -8.54
CA GLY A 111 -15.80 9.52 -8.65
C GLY A 111 -15.47 10.96 -8.25
N ASN A 112 -16.44 11.73 -7.79
CA ASN A 112 -16.29 13.17 -7.55
C ASN A 112 -15.96 13.53 -6.11
N GLN A 113 -16.14 12.60 -5.18
CA GLN A 113 -15.94 12.86 -3.76
C GLN A 113 -14.47 12.70 -3.37
N LEU A 114 -14.02 13.58 -2.48
CA LEU A 114 -12.67 13.58 -1.90
C LEU A 114 -12.82 13.24 -0.43
N LEU A 115 -12.85 11.95 -0.12
CA LEU A 115 -13.00 11.46 1.25
C LEU A 115 -12.15 10.22 1.51
N MET A 116 -11.89 10.01 2.79
CA MET A 116 -11.23 8.84 3.35
C MET A 116 -12.07 8.32 4.52
N GLY A 117 -12.53 7.07 4.40
CA GLY A 117 -13.30 6.41 5.45
C GLY A 117 -12.37 5.87 6.53
N PHE A 118 -12.77 6.04 7.79
CA PHE A 118 -12.06 5.50 8.95
C PHE A 118 -12.79 4.26 9.48
N TYR A 119 -12.05 3.21 9.79
CA TYR A 119 -12.54 1.98 10.40
C TYR A 119 -11.86 1.80 11.76
N PRO A 120 -12.57 1.96 12.89
CA PRO A 120 -11.97 1.95 14.22
C PRO A 120 -11.65 0.55 14.75
N ASP A 121 -12.34 -0.48 14.26
CA ASP A 121 -12.25 -1.86 14.73
C ASP A 121 -12.10 -2.80 13.52
N ASN A 122 -12.85 -3.90 13.47
CA ASN A 122 -12.80 -4.92 12.43
C ASN A 122 -13.88 -4.76 11.34
N GLN A 123 -14.47 -3.57 11.17
CA GLN A 123 -15.56 -3.38 10.22
C GLN A 123 -15.12 -3.77 8.80
N TYR A 124 -13.88 -3.46 8.43
CA TYR A 124 -13.34 -3.74 7.10
C TYR A 124 -12.66 -5.10 7.04
N GLY A 125 -13.35 -6.09 6.45
CA GLY A 125 -12.80 -7.42 6.19
C GLY A 125 -12.58 -8.29 7.44
N ASP A 126 -13.28 -8.00 8.55
CA ASP A 126 -13.04 -8.64 9.85
C ASP A 126 -11.58 -8.56 10.32
N ASN A 127 -10.86 -7.50 9.88
CA ASN A 127 -9.47 -7.28 10.20
C ASN A 127 -9.30 -5.96 10.98
N PRO A 128 -8.90 -6.00 12.27
CA PRO A 128 -8.72 -4.82 13.11
C PRO A 128 -7.47 -4.00 12.75
N THR A 129 -6.64 -4.44 11.80
CA THR A 129 -5.49 -3.66 11.31
C THR A 129 -5.87 -2.76 10.13
N ASN A 130 -7.10 -2.83 9.62
CA ASN A 130 -7.59 -1.98 8.54
C ASN A 130 -8.15 -0.67 9.09
N TRP A 131 -7.45 0.43 8.87
CA TRP A 131 -7.81 1.74 9.43
C TRP A 131 -8.52 2.63 8.44
N TRP A 132 -8.14 2.57 7.16
CA TRP A 132 -8.58 3.56 6.19
C TRP A 132 -8.86 2.98 4.81
N ALA A 133 -9.82 3.58 4.11
CA ALA A 133 -9.96 3.43 2.67
C ALA A 133 -10.28 4.81 2.06
N PRO A 134 -9.46 5.36 1.16
CA PRO A 134 -9.78 6.57 0.42
C PRO A 134 -10.70 6.26 -0.77
N THR A 135 -11.37 7.28 -1.30
CA THR A 135 -11.78 7.26 -2.72
C THR A 135 -10.54 7.35 -3.61
N LEU A 136 -10.55 6.80 -4.83
CA LEU A 136 -9.44 6.85 -5.77
C LEU A 136 -8.99 8.30 -6.01
N LYS A 137 -9.96 9.20 -6.17
CA LYS A 137 -9.68 10.63 -6.30
C LYS A 137 -8.99 11.21 -5.06
N CYS A 138 -9.42 10.83 -3.86
CA CYS A 138 -8.74 11.24 -2.63
C CYS A 138 -7.30 10.72 -2.58
N LEU A 139 -7.08 9.44 -2.92
CA LEU A 139 -5.75 8.82 -2.96
C LEU A 139 -4.82 9.55 -3.94
N ILE A 140 -5.30 9.85 -5.16
CA ILE A 140 -4.55 10.65 -6.15
C ILE A 140 -4.11 11.99 -5.55
N HIS A 141 -5.00 12.68 -4.85
CA HIS A 141 -4.69 13.97 -4.24
C HIS A 141 -3.76 13.86 -3.03
N MET A 142 -3.82 12.76 -2.26
CA MET A 142 -2.86 12.49 -1.17
C MET A 142 -1.46 12.24 -1.73
N VAL A 143 -1.33 11.43 -2.78
CA VAL A 143 -0.05 11.18 -3.45
C VAL A 143 0.49 12.47 -4.07
N ARG A 144 -0.38 13.33 -4.63
CA ARG A 144 0.04 14.66 -5.08
C ARG A 144 0.55 15.54 -3.95
N ALA A 145 -0.12 15.55 -2.81
CA ALA A 145 0.28 16.33 -1.64
C ALA A 145 1.66 15.91 -1.10
N ALA A 146 2.02 14.62 -1.22
CA ALA A 146 3.32 14.10 -0.84
C ALA A 146 4.48 14.51 -1.78
N GLY A 147 4.20 15.18 -2.90
CA GLY A 147 5.20 15.76 -3.80
C GLY A 147 5.21 15.21 -5.23
N PHE A 148 4.37 14.25 -5.57
CA PHE A 148 4.26 13.68 -6.92
C PHE A 148 3.36 14.55 -7.81
N LYS A 149 3.87 15.08 -8.92
CA LYS A 149 3.12 16.07 -9.72
C LYS A 149 2.11 15.42 -10.68
N ASP A 150 2.56 14.39 -11.40
CA ASP A 150 1.78 13.73 -12.45
C ASP A 150 1.20 12.41 -11.92
N VAL A 151 0.01 12.49 -11.31
CA VAL A 151 -0.69 11.35 -10.71
C VAL A 151 -2.00 11.09 -11.43
N SER A 152 -2.27 9.83 -11.75
CA SER A 152 -3.51 9.34 -12.38
C SER A 152 -3.90 7.99 -11.78
N GLY A 153 -5.19 7.65 -11.86
CA GLY A 153 -5.75 6.38 -11.41
C GLY A 153 -6.87 5.92 -12.34
#